data_AF-A0A1H9WUG8-F1
#
_entry.id   AF-A0A1H9WUG8-F1
#
_cell.length_a   1.000
_cell.length_b   1.000
_cell.length_c   1.000
_cell.angle_alpha   90.00
_cell.angle_beta   90.00
_cell.angle_gamma   90.00
#
_symmetry.space_group_name_H-M   'P 1'
#
loop_
_entity.id
_entity.type
_entity.pdbx_description
1 polymer ?
#
loop_
_entity_poly.entity_id
_entity_poly.type
_entity_poly.pdbx_seq_one_letter_code
_entity_poly.pdbx_strand_id
1 'polypeptide(L)'
;MSKGLEYFKQVYDEVPGWVQKMHDYSPVVLDHYTELRGEIMQDGALSRKEKDVLLASMNAARLYARSMGYHTKGAIDFGSTIPELVEYFLVSYLYGGTAALKVSLEGLAYALELKGLKVTQSQKDPESLEEIFETIITWLGSEDTSFIVDSLAIIQSGDKAKIEEKLLGEGHVSTRMKHLNMVGNYITQLRGADAVPWIEKARAVGVTEAELADVGYICVLTAGIPAWFEISDSLKLEIK
;
A
#
# COMPACT_ATOMS: atom_id res chain seq x y z
N MET A 1 -4.89 15.01 26.55
CA MET A 1 -5.65 14.85 25.29
C MET A 1 -6.14 13.40 25.29
N SER A 2 -7.17 12.98 24.54
CA SER A 2 -7.56 11.55 24.61
C SER A 2 -6.39 10.67 24.15
N LYS A 3 -6.30 9.42 24.63
CA LYS A 3 -5.21 8.50 24.25
C LYS A 3 -5.14 8.33 22.73
N GLY A 4 -6.29 8.19 22.08
CA GLY A 4 -6.37 8.13 20.61
C GLY A 4 -5.86 9.38 19.91
N LEU A 5 -6.22 10.57 20.39
CA LEU A 5 -5.76 11.83 19.79
C LEU A 5 -4.23 11.98 19.91
N GLU A 6 -3.66 11.67 21.08
CA GLU A 6 -2.20 11.72 21.31
C GLU A 6 -1.46 10.72 20.42
N TYR A 7 -1.99 9.49 20.30
CA TYR A 7 -1.45 8.45 19.43
C TYR A 7 -1.37 8.92 17.96
N PHE A 8 -2.48 9.42 17.40
CA PHE A 8 -2.48 9.83 15.99
C PHE A 8 -1.64 11.08 15.72
N LYS A 9 -1.52 11.98 16.70
CA LYS A 9 -0.57 13.09 16.61
C LYS A 9 0.89 12.62 16.54
N GLN A 10 1.24 11.54 17.23
CA GLN A 10 2.58 10.95 17.13
C GLN A 10 2.80 10.23 15.80
N VAL A 11 1.76 9.59 15.25
CA VAL A 11 1.85 8.85 13.98
C VAL A 11 1.93 9.78 12.77
N TYR A 12 1.17 10.88 12.78
CA TYR A 12 1.01 11.77 11.63
C TYR A 12 1.60 13.17 11.82
N ASP A 13 2.30 13.43 12.93
CA ASP A 13 2.83 14.74 13.36
C ASP A 13 1.76 15.81 13.67
N GLU A 14 0.51 15.58 13.27
CA GLU A 14 -0.67 16.36 13.58
C GLU A 14 -1.87 15.44 13.88
N VAL A 15 -2.96 16.01 14.40
CA VAL A 15 -4.22 15.26 14.53
C VAL A 15 -4.98 15.37 13.21
N PRO A 16 -5.17 14.28 12.45
CA PRO A 16 -5.98 14.34 11.24
C PRO A 16 -7.42 14.72 11.54
N GLY A 17 -8.07 15.46 10.63
CA GLY A 17 -9.46 15.88 10.81
C GLY A 17 -10.44 14.73 11.03
N TRP A 18 -10.23 13.56 10.41
CA TRP A 18 -11.06 12.37 10.62
C TRP A 18 -10.91 11.78 12.03
N VAL A 19 -9.72 11.91 12.65
CA VAL A 19 -9.47 11.50 14.04
C VAL A 19 -10.20 12.44 14.98
N GLN A 20 -10.06 13.75 14.76
CA GLN A 20 -10.74 14.76 15.57
C GLN A 20 -12.26 14.57 15.52
N LYS A 21 -12.83 14.35 14.34
CA LYS A 21 -14.26 14.07 14.18
C LYS A 21 -14.68 12.77 14.88
N MET A 22 -13.88 11.70 14.79
CA MET A 22 -14.21 10.45 15.48
C MET A 22 -14.23 10.66 16.99
N HIS A 23 -13.24 11.38 17.52
CA HIS A 23 -13.19 11.78 18.92
C HIS A 23 -14.42 12.62 19.33
N ASP A 24 -14.78 13.62 18.54
CA ASP A 24 -15.85 14.56 18.90
C ASP A 24 -17.21 13.87 18.98
N TYR A 25 -17.50 12.98 18.04
CA TYR A 25 -18.74 12.22 18.02
C TYR A 25 -18.73 10.98 18.94
N SER A 26 -17.59 10.31 19.10
CA SER A 26 -17.45 9.16 20.00
C SER A 26 -15.98 8.89 20.36
N PRO A 27 -15.50 9.42 21.50
CA PRO A 27 -14.12 9.16 21.94
C PRO A 27 -13.87 7.69 22.24
N VAL A 28 -14.89 6.93 22.64
CA VAL A 28 -14.81 5.48 22.87
C VAL A 28 -14.55 4.71 21.58
N VAL A 29 -15.20 5.10 20.47
CA VAL A 29 -14.94 4.48 19.16
C VAL A 29 -13.50 4.77 18.72
N LEU A 30 -13.00 5.99 18.95
CA LEU A 30 -11.61 6.32 18.65
C LEU A 30 -10.62 5.50 19.48
N ASP A 31 -10.86 5.36 20.79
CA ASP A 31 -9.97 4.60 21.66
C ASP A 31 -9.89 3.12 21.23
N HIS A 32 -11.03 2.48 20.94
CA HIS A 32 -11.04 1.09 20.45
C HIS A 32 -10.39 0.91 19.08
N TYR A 33 -10.60 1.85 18.15
CA TYR A 33 -9.91 1.81 16.86
C TYR A 33 -8.39 1.98 17.05
N THR A 34 -7.98 2.86 17.97
CA THR A 34 -6.58 3.10 18.30
C THR A 34 -5.93 1.85 18.88
N GLU A 35 -6.60 1.17 19.81
CA GLU A 35 -6.12 -0.09 20.41
C GLU A 35 -5.97 -1.18 19.34
N LEU A 36 -7.00 -1.39 18.51
CA LEU A 36 -6.96 -2.38 17.44
C LEU A 36 -5.83 -2.11 16.44
N ARG A 37 -5.71 -0.86 15.96
CA ARG A 37 -4.62 -0.46 15.06
C ARG A 37 -3.26 -0.62 15.72
N GLY A 38 -3.16 -0.22 17.00
CA GLY A 38 -1.94 -0.28 17.79
C GLY A 38 -1.40 -1.70 17.89
N GLU A 39 -2.28 -2.67 18.11
CA GLU A 39 -1.94 -4.10 18.16
C GLU A 39 -1.57 -4.65 16.78
N ILE A 40 -2.42 -4.44 15.77
CA ILE A 40 -2.23 -5.00 14.42
C ILE A 40 -0.91 -4.53 13.80
N MET A 41 -0.51 -3.29 14.05
CA MET A 41 0.70 -2.69 13.49
C MET A 41 1.96 -2.91 14.35
N GLN A 42 1.93 -3.76 15.38
CA GLN A 42 3.18 -4.24 16.00
C GLN A 42 3.90 -5.24 15.09
N ASP A 43 5.18 -5.50 15.38
CA ASP A 43 5.89 -6.61 14.77
C ASP A 43 5.24 -7.95 15.17
N GLY A 44 5.06 -8.82 14.19
CA GLY A 44 4.49 -10.16 14.36
C GLY A 44 5.14 -11.15 13.42
N ALA A 45 4.33 -11.93 12.70
CA ALA A 45 4.83 -12.76 11.62
C ALA A 45 5.30 -11.91 10.43
N LEU A 46 4.68 -10.75 10.26
CA LEU A 46 5.16 -9.65 9.43
C LEU A 46 5.67 -8.51 10.31
N SER A 47 6.80 -7.94 9.92
CA SER A 47 7.32 -6.72 10.51
C SER A 47 6.42 -5.51 10.22
N ARG A 48 6.59 -4.44 11.00
CA ARG A 48 5.91 -3.18 10.76
C ARG A 48 6.18 -2.62 9.35
N LYS A 49 7.42 -2.69 8.87
CA LYS A 49 7.80 -2.32 7.48
C LYS A 49 6.95 -3.08 6.46
N GLU A 50 6.89 -4.41 6.61
CA GLU A 50 6.14 -5.28 5.69
C GLU A 50 4.64 -4.98 5.72
N LYS A 51 4.06 -4.75 6.90
CA LYS A 51 2.65 -4.39 7.05
C LYS A 51 2.31 -3.07 6.36
N ASP A 52 3.12 -2.03 6.57
CA ASP A 52 2.90 -0.72 5.93
C ASP A 52 3.05 -0.79 4.41
N VAL A 53 4.09 -1.46 3.88
CA VAL A 53 4.26 -1.53 2.41
C VAL A 53 3.18 -2.36 1.72
N LEU A 54 2.72 -3.45 2.36
CA LEU A 54 1.60 -4.22 1.87
C LEU A 54 0.32 -3.37 1.84
N LEU A 55 0.04 -2.61 2.90
CA LEU A 55 -1.11 -1.69 2.96
C LEU A 55 -1.03 -0.62 1.87
N ALA A 56 0.15 -0.05 1.61
CA ALA A 56 0.33 0.92 0.53
C ALA A 56 -0.04 0.31 -0.83
N SER A 57 0.54 -0.84 -1.17
CA SER A 57 0.29 -1.50 -2.47
C SER A 57 -1.16 -1.99 -2.62
N MET A 58 -1.76 -2.55 -1.58
CA MET A 58 -3.19 -2.94 -1.59
C MET A 58 -4.12 -1.76 -1.84
N ASN A 59 -3.80 -0.59 -1.28
CA ASN A 59 -4.56 0.61 -1.52
C ASN A 59 -4.38 1.14 -2.95
N ALA A 60 -3.17 1.04 -3.53
CA ALA A 60 -2.96 1.32 -4.95
C ALA A 60 -3.78 0.38 -5.85
N ALA A 61 -3.77 -0.93 -5.56
CA ALA A 61 -4.49 -1.96 -6.32
C ALA A 61 -6.00 -1.70 -6.39
N ARG A 62 -6.59 -1.14 -5.33
CA ARG A 62 -8.02 -0.79 -5.25
C ARG A 62 -8.31 0.70 -5.51
N LEU A 63 -7.34 1.44 -6.03
CA LEU A 63 -7.47 2.85 -6.42
C LEU A 63 -7.80 3.80 -5.26
N TYR A 64 -7.23 3.56 -4.08
CA TYR A 64 -7.49 4.35 -2.86
C TYR A 64 -6.26 5.12 -2.37
N ALA A 65 -5.97 6.25 -3.03
CA ALA A 65 -4.76 7.05 -2.81
C ALA A 65 -4.58 7.57 -1.37
N ARG A 66 -5.67 7.97 -0.70
CA ARG A 66 -5.61 8.57 0.66
C ARG A 66 -4.93 7.66 1.68
N SER A 67 -5.37 6.40 1.77
CA SER A 67 -4.77 5.44 2.71
C SER A 67 -3.41 4.94 2.21
N MET A 68 -3.22 4.83 0.89
CA MET A 68 -1.93 4.50 0.30
C MET A 68 -0.85 5.47 0.79
N GLY A 69 -1.08 6.79 0.72
CA GLY A 69 -0.10 7.79 1.15
C GLY A 69 0.35 7.64 2.61
N TYR A 70 -0.59 7.41 3.54
CA TYR A 70 -0.25 7.18 4.95
C TYR A 70 0.68 5.98 5.15
N HIS A 71 0.42 4.89 4.43
CA HIS A 71 1.19 3.67 4.54
C HIS A 71 2.49 3.72 3.73
N THR A 72 2.57 4.52 2.67
CA THR A 72 3.83 4.85 2.01
C THR A 72 4.78 5.59 2.96
N LYS A 73 4.29 6.59 3.71
CA LYS A 73 5.10 7.24 4.75
C LYS A 73 5.63 6.24 5.77
N GLY A 74 4.73 5.41 6.32
CA GLY A 74 5.11 4.37 7.27
C GLY A 74 6.18 3.43 6.70
N ALA A 75 6.01 2.94 5.48
CA ALA A 75 6.98 2.08 4.82
C ALA A 75 8.37 2.76 4.71
N ILE A 76 8.43 4.04 4.34
CA ILE A 76 9.69 4.80 4.27
C ILE A 76 10.30 5.02 5.66
N ASP A 77 9.51 5.41 6.65
CA ASP A 77 9.95 5.63 8.03
C ASP A 77 10.54 4.34 8.64
N PHE A 78 10.02 3.18 8.27
CA PHE A 78 10.51 1.86 8.68
C PHE A 78 11.52 1.23 7.70
N GLY A 79 12.08 2.01 6.78
CA GLY A 79 13.26 1.64 6.01
C GLY A 79 13.01 0.93 4.68
N SER A 80 11.83 1.07 4.08
CA SER A 80 11.64 0.71 2.67
C SER A 80 12.45 1.63 1.76
N THR A 81 13.05 1.03 0.74
CA THR A 81 13.74 1.71 -0.36
C THR A 81 12.76 2.04 -1.48
N ILE A 82 13.13 2.97 -2.37
CA ILE A 82 12.29 3.30 -3.53
C ILE A 82 12.19 2.09 -4.50
N PRO A 83 13.28 1.36 -4.82
CA PRO A 83 13.18 0.14 -5.63
C PRO A 83 12.24 -0.93 -5.04
N GLU A 84 12.27 -1.15 -3.72
CA GLU A 84 11.32 -2.06 -3.07
C GLU A 84 9.86 -1.60 -3.27
N LEU A 85 9.57 -0.32 -3.04
CA LEU A 85 8.22 0.23 -3.24
C LEU A 85 7.73 0.06 -4.68
N VAL A 86 8.61 0.30 -5.67
CA VAL A 86 8.27 0.10 -7.08
C VAL A 86 7.88 -1.35 -7.35
N GLU A 87 8.64 -2.33 -6.84
CA GLU A 87 8.29 -3.74 -7.04
C GLU A 87 6.95 -4.11 -6.39
N TYR A 88 6.65 -3.63 -5.18
CA TYR A 88 5.33 -3.84 -4.57
C TYR A 88 4.20 -3.21 -5.38
N PHE A 89 4.41 -2.02 -5.94
CA PHE A 89 3.41 -1.38 -6.78
C PHE A 89 3.26 -2.03 -8.15
N LEU A 90 4.30 -2.64 -8.71
CA LEU A 90 4.19 -3.48 -9.90
C LEU A 90 3.31 -4.71 -9.64
N VAL A 91 3.27 -5.26 -8.43
CA VAL A 91 2.32 -6.33 -8.09
C VAL A 91 0.86 -5.84 -8.16
N SER A 92 0.59 -4.57 -7.82
CA SER A 92 -0.76 -4.00 -7.93
C SER A 92 -1.31 -4.00 -9.37
N TYR A 93 -0.43 -3.96 -10.37
CA TYR A 93 -0.79 -4.09 -11.79
C TYR A 93 -1.45 -5.44 -12.10
N LEU A 94 -1.02 -6.54 -11.45
CA LEU A 94 -1.62 -7.86 -11.65
C LEU A 94 -3.10 -7.90 -11.20
N TYR A 95 -3.51 -6.98 -10.33
CA TYR A 95 -4.89 -6.88 -9.84
C TYR A 95 -5.69 -5.79 -10.58
N GLY A 96 -5.20 -4.54 -10.58
CA GLY A 96 -5.92 -3.37 -11.07
C GLY A 96 -5.42 -2.81 -12.39
N GLY A 97 -4.45 -3.48 -13.04
CA GLY A 97 -3.88 -3.07 -14.32
C GLY A 97 -3.21 -1.70 -14.28
N THR A 98 -3.22 -1.02 -15.43
CA THR A 98 -2.61 0.31 -15.61
C THR A 98 -3.18 1.35 -14.64
N ALA A 99 -4.47 1.26 -14.27
CA ALA A 99 -5.10 2.20 -13.35
C ALA A 99 -4.49 2.13 -11.95
N ALA A 100 -4.24 0.92 -11.43
CA ALA A 100 -3.57 0.75 -10.14
C ALA A 100 -2.14 1.29 -10.17
N LEU A 101 -1.40 1.04 -11.25
CA LEU A 101 -0.05 1.54 -11.40
C LEU A 101 -0.01 3.08 -11.53
N LYS A 102 -0.99 3.69 -12.19
CA LYS A 102 -1.12 5.15 -12.25
C LYS A 102 -1.30 5.75 -10.86
N VAL A 103 -2.19 5.18 -10.04
CA VAL A 103 -2.36 5.62 -8.64
C VAL A 103 -1.06 5.47 -7.84
N SER A 104 -0.29 4.40 -8.08
CA SER A 104 0.97 4.18 -7.36
C SER A 104 2.03 5.27 -7.58
N LEU A 105 1.94 6.03 -8.67
CA LEU A 105 2.84 7.17 -8.91
C LEU A 105 2.71 8.24 -7.83
N GLU A 106 1.51 8.46 -7.28
CA GLU A 106 1.33 9.40 -6.17
C GLU A 106 2.09 8.93 -4.92
N GLY A 107 2.06 7.62 -4.64
CA GLY A 107 2.83 7.01 -3.56
C GLY A 107 4.33 7.12 -3.79
N LEU A 108 4.82 6.81 -5.00
CA LEU A 108 6.24 6.91 -5.34
C LEU A 108 6.76 8.35 -5.27
N ALA A 109 5.99 9.32 -5.80
CA ALA A 109 6.33 10.73 -5.70
C ALA A 109 6.47 11.15 -4.23
N TYR A 110 5.48 10.81 -3.39
CA TYR A 110 5.53 11.13 -1.97
C TYR A 110 6.71 10.46 -1.25
N ALA A 111 7.03 9.20 -1.58
CA ALA A 111 8.18 8.50 -1.02
C ALA A 111 9.52 9.18 -1.36
N LEU A 112 9.66 9.72 -2.57
CA LEU A 112 10.83 10.47 -3.01
C LEU A 112 10.95 11.80 -2.25
N GLU A 113 9.83 12.52 -2.08
CA GLU A 113 9.78 13.76 -1.31
C GLU A 113 10.19 13.55 0.15
N LEU A 114 9.72 12.47 0.79
CA LEU A 114 10.11 12.09 2.16
C LEU A 114 11.62 11.82 2.28
N LYS A 115 12.27 11.38 1.20
CA LYS A 115 13.73 11.21 1.14
C LYS A 115 14.48 12.49 0.72
N GLY A 116 13.78 13.61 0.56
CA GLY A 116 14.36 14.89 0.13
C GLY A 116 14.75 14.92 -1.35
N LEU A 117 14.25 13.99 -2.15
CA LEU A 117 14.51 13.93 -3.58
C LEU A 117 13.49 14.76 -4.35
N LYS A 118 13.96 15.48 -5.38
CA LYS A 118 13.10 16.34 -6.19
C LYS A 118 12.33 15.50 -7.19
N VAL A 119 11.01 15.46 -7.06
CA VAL A 119 10.11 14.88 -8.06
C VAL A 119 9.89 15.90 -9.17
N THR A 120 10.25 15.55 -10.39
CA THR A 120 9.88 16.34 -11.57
C THR A 120 8.61 15.73 -12.14
N GLN A 121 7.47 16.37 -11.86
CA GLN A 121 6.21 16.00 -12.50
C GLN A 121 6.19 16.55 -13.93
N SER A 122 5.74 15.72 -14.89
CA SER A 122 5.46 16.17 -16.25
C SER A 122 4.25 17.13 -16.25
N GLN A 123 4.15 17.97 -17.28
CA GLN A 123 3.00 18.88 -17.45
C GLN A 123 1.68 18.15 -17.71
N LYS A 124 1.74 16.86 -18.03
CA LYS A 124 0.61 15.99 -18.32
C LYS A 124 0.81 14.69 -17.56
N ASP A 125 -0.25 14.21 -16.91
CA ASP A 125 -0.25 12.91 -16.25
C ASP A 125 -0.04 11.78 -17.27
N PRO A 126 0.75 10.74 -16.93
CA PRO A 126 0.94 9.61 -17.81
C PRO A 126 -0.37 8.83 -17.99
N GLU A 127 -0.70 8.50 -19.23
CA GLU A 127 -1.93 7.82 -19.63
C GLU A 127 -1.67 6.39 -20.14
N SER A 128 -0.49 6.13 -20.70
CA SER A 128 -0.10 4.79 -21.16
C SER A 128 0.76 4.06 -20.12
N LEU A 129 0.87 2.73 -20.28
CA LEU A 129 1.76 1.92 -19.46
C LEU A 129 3.21 2.35 -19.67
N GLU A 130 3.60 2.63 -20.91
CA GLU A 130 4.94 3.10 -21.27
C GLU A 130 5.28 4.41 -20.57
N GLU A 131 4.39 5.40 -20.60
CA GLU A 131 4.60 6.69 -19.95
C GLU A 131 4.75 6.54 -18.42
N ILE A 132 3.99 5.61 -17.81
CA ILE A 132 4.12 5.31 -16.38
C ILE A 132 5.50 4.70 -16.07
N PHE A 133 5.95 3.72 -16.85
CA PHE A 133 7.26 3.10 -16.65
C PHE A 133 8.40 4.08 -16.89
N GLU A 134 8.32 4.90 -17.93
CA GLU A 134 9.28 5.98 -18.20
C GLU A 134 9.37 6.97 -17.04
N THR A 135 8.23 7.32 -16.43
CA THR A 135 8.17 8.18 -15.24
C THR A 135 8.90 7.53 -14.06
N ILE A 136 8.61 6.25 -13.77
CA ILE A 136 9.27 5.51 -12.67
C ILE A 136 10.78 5.43 -12.90
N ILE A 137 11.22 5.06 -14.11
CA ILE A 137 12.65 4.96 -14.46
C ILE A 137 13.33 6.32 -14.29
N THR A 138 12.70 7.40 -14.76
CA THR A 138 13.23 8.76 -14.61
C THR A 138 13.39 9.14 -13.14
N TRP A 139 12.40 8.81 -12.31
CA TRP A 139 12.44 9.12 -10.87
C TRP A 139 13.46 8.30 -10.09
N LEU A 140 13.73 7.06 -10.51
CA LEU A 140 14.77 6.22 -9.91
C LEU A 140 16.19 6.70 -10.22
N GLY A 141 16.38 7.50 -11.27
CA GLY A 141 17.65 8.16 -11.56
C GLY A 141 18.79 7.15 -11.76
N SER A 142 19.70 7.06 -10.79
CA SER A 142 20.86 6.17 -10.84
C SER A 142 20.66 4.80 -10.17
N GLU A 143 19.49 4.54 -9.60
CA GLU A 143 19.14 3.21 -9.08
C GLU A 143 19.06 2.17 -10.22
N ASP A 144 19.22 0.90 -9.88
CA ASP A 144 19.08 -0.18 -10.87
C ASP A 144 17.62 -0.30 -11.33
N THR A 145 17.38 -0.02 -12.61
CA THR A 145 16.05 -0.11 -13.22
C THR A 145 15.85 -1.36 -14.08
N SER A 146 16.79 -2.32 -14.05
CA SER A 146 16.74 -3.52 -14.89
C SER A 146 15.44 -4.31 -14.69
N PHE A 147 15.01 -4.51 -13.45
CA PHE A 147 13.77 -5.21 -13.13
C PHE A 147 12.55 -4.56 -13.80
N ILE A 148 12.50 -3.23 -13.83
CA ILE A 148 11.39 -2.43 -14.35
C ILE A 148 11.38 -2.46 -15.88
N VAL A 149 12.55 -2.27 -16.51
CA VAL A 149 12.69 -2.35 -17.97
C VAL A 149 12.29 -3.72 -18.48
N ASP A 150 12.78 -4.79 -17.84
CA ASP A 150 12.40 -6.16 -18.16
C ASP A 150 10.90 -6.40 -17.96
N SER A 151 10.33 -5.85 -16.88
CA SER A 151 8.91 -6.00 -16.58
C SER A 151 8.04 -5.38 -17.67
N LEU A 152 8.39 -4.20 -18.19
CA LEU A 152 7.67 -3.58 -19.30
C LEU A 152 7.69 -4.46 -20.54
N ALA A 153 8.87 -4.97 -20.91
CA ALA A 153 9.03 -5.83 -22.09
C ALA A 153 8.19 -7.11 -21.98
N ILE A 154 8.15 -7.73 -20.80
CA ILE A 154 7.31 -8.91 -20.54
C ILE A 154 5.83 -8.55 -20.58
N ILE A 155 5.41 -7.42 -19.99
CA ILE A 155 4.02 -6.97 -20.03
C ILE A 155 3.55 -6.73 -21.47
N GLN A 156 4.38 -6.11 -22.29
CA GLN A 156 4.09 -5.85 -23.70
C GLN A 156 3.97 -7.13 -24.55
N SER A 157 4.53 -8.26 -24.09
CA SER A 157 4.34 -9.54 -24.76
C SER A 157 2.89 -10.07 -24.67
N GLY A 158 2.12 -9.61 -23.68
CA GLY A 158 0.74 -10.05 -23.42
C GLY A 158 0.61 -11.47 -22.84
N ASP A 159 1.72 -12.18 -22.62
CA ASP A 159 1.73 -13.52 -22.03
C ASP A 159 1.50 -13.44 -20.52
N LYS A 160 0.24 -13.67 -20.09
CA LYS A 160 -0.17 -13.57 -18.69
C LYS A 160 0.67 -14.43 -17.74
N ALA A 161 1.10 -15.61 -18.16
CA ALA A 161 1.88 -16.51 -17.31
C ALA A 161 3.29 -15.93 -17.07
N LYS A 162 3.94 -15.43 -18.11
CA LYS A 162 5.25 -14.78 -18.00
C LYS A 162 5.19 -13.46 -17.24
N ILE A 163 4.10 -12.70 -17.40
CA ILE A 163 3.87 -11.47 -16.64
C ILE A 163 3.78 -11.78 -15.16
N GLU A 164 2.96 -12.77 -14.79
CA GLU A 164 2.85 -13.21 -13.41
C GLU A 164 4.20 -13.70 -12.87
N GLU A 165 4.92 -14.55 -13.61
CA GLU A 165 6.23 -15.06 -13.23
C GLU A 165 7.25 -13.93 -13.01
N LYS A 166 7.34 -12.95 -13.93
CA LYS A 166 8.26 -11.82 -13.81
C LYS A 166 7.91 -10.93 -12.62
N LEU A 167 6.64 -10.55 -12.48
CA LEU A 167 6.22 -9.60 -11.46
C LEU A 167 6.18 -10.20 -10.06
N LEU A 168 6.02 -11.52 -9.93
CA LEU A 168 6.05 -12.23 -8.64
C LEU A 168 7.39 -12.87 -8.31
N GLY A 169 8.34 -12.92 -9.24
CA GLY A 169 9.68 -13.47 -9.01
C GLY A 169 10.57 -12.61 -8.10
N GLU A 170 11.72 -13.15 -7.71
CA GLU A 170 12.70 -12.45 -6.86
C GLU A 170 13.22 -11.14 -7.49
N GLY A 171 13.49 -10.17 -6.64
CA GLY A 171 14.07 -8.87 -6.97
C GLY A 171 14.57 -8.18 -5.70
N HIS A 172 14.35 -6.88 -5.58
CA HIS A 172 14.48 -6.17 -4.30
C HIS A 172 13.45 -6.66 -3.27
N VAL A 173 12.30 -7.16 -3.74
CA VAL A 173 11.25 -7.75 -2.91
C VAL A 173 11.16 -9.25 -3.16
N SER A 174 11.06 -10.03 -2.09
CA SER A 174 10.97 -11.48 -2.19
C SER A 174 9.68 -11.97 -2.83
N THR A 175 9.74 -13.12 -3.49
CA THR A 175 8.60 -13.84 -4.06
C THR A 175 7.52 -14.06 -3.01
N ARG A 176 7.92 -14.42 -1.78
CA ARG A 176 7.04 -14.59 -0.62
C ARG A 176 6.18 -13.33 -0.38
N MET A 177 6.80 -12.17 -0.32
CA MET A 177 6.11 -10.90 -0.05
C MET A 177 5.21 -10.46 -1.20
N LYS A 178 5.61 -10.71 -2.45
CA LYS A 178 4.79 -10.43 -3.63
C LYS A 178 3.52 -11.28 -3.66
N HIS A 179 3.60 -12.55 -3.25
CA HIS A 179 2.43 -13.42 -3.11
C HIS A 179 1.49 -13.00 -1.97
N LEU A 180 2.03 -12.60 -0.81
CA LEU A 180 1.23 -12.01 0.28
C LEU A 180 0.48 -10.75 -0.18
N ASN A 181 1.12 -9.91 -1.01
CA ASN A 181 0.48 -8.73 -1.57
C ASN A 181 -0.68 -9.10 -2.51
N MET A 182 -0.52 -10.13 -3.36
CA MET A 182 -1.61 -10.63 -4.18
C MET A 182 -2.79 -11.14 -3.33
N VAL A 183 -2.53 -11.90 -2.26
CA VAL A 183 -3.59 -12.30 -1.32
C VAL A 183 -4.31 -11.06 -0.76
N GLY A 184 -3.54 -10.09 -0.25
CA GLY A 184 -4.05 -8.85 0.30
C GLY A 184 -4.96 -8.07 -0.67
N ASN A 185 -4.57 -7.97 -1.95
CA ASN A 185 -5.32 -7.24 -2.98
C ASN A 185 -6.78 -7.74 -3.13
N TYR A 186 -7.02 -9.04 -2.98
CA TYR A 186 -8.37 -9.61 -3.01
C TYR A 186 -9.07 -9.54 -1.65
N ILE A 187 -8.38 -9.85 -0.55
CA ILE A 187 -8.97 -9.88 0.79
C ILE A 187 -9.46 -8.50 1.21
N THR A 188 -8.70 -7.43 0.92
CA THR A 188 -9.12 -6.07 1.23
C THR A 188 -10.40 -5.63 0.52
N GLN A 189 -10.80 -6.32 -0.54
CA GLN A 189 -12.03 -6.05 -1.30
C GLN A 189 -13.12 -7.08 -1.00
N LEU A 190 -12.97 -7.85 0.07
CA LEU A 190 -13.90 -8.90 0.49
C LEU A 190 -14.09 -10.00 -0.56
N ARG A 191 -13.09 -10.20 -1.43
CA ARG A 191 -13.10 -11.22 -2.50
C ARG A 191 -12.39 -12.50 -2.07
N GLY A 192 -12.76 -13.03 -0.91
CA GLY A 192 -12.10 -14.20 -0.31
C GLY A 192 -12.08 -15.44 -1.19
N ALA A 193 -13.16 -15.70 -1.94
CA ALA A 193 -13.23 -16.82 -2.87
C ALA A 193 -12.20 -16.70 -4.01
N ASP A 194 -12.01 -15.48 -4.54
CA ASP A 194 -11.05 -15.21 -5.61
C ASP A 194 -9.60 -15.18 -5.11
N ALA A 195 -9.41 -15.00 -3.80
CA ALA A 195 -8.10 -15.06 -3.16
C ALA A 195 -7.56 -16.49 -3.00
N VAL A 196 -8.43 -17.53 -3.02
CA VAL A 196 -8.03 -18.92 -2.74
C VAL A 196 -6.86 -19.40 -3.62
N PRO A 197 -6.87 -19.21 -4.96
CA PRO A 197 -5.74 -19.61 -5.79
C PRO A 197 -4.43 -18.90 -5.40
N TRP A 198 -4.50 -17.63 -4.97
CA TRP A 198 -3.34 -16.86 -4.53
C TRP A 198 -2.83 -17.30 -3.16
N ILE A 199 -3.74 -17.71 -2.27
CA ILE A 199 -3.39 -18.30 -0.97
C ILE A 199 -2.63 -19.62 -1.18
N GLU A 200 -3.08 -20.48 -2.10
CA GLU A 200 -2.38 -21.72 -2.42
C GLU A 200 -1.00 -21.47 -3.05
N LYS A 201 -0.89 -20.49 -3.96
CA LYS A 201 0.41 -20.07 -4.52
C LYS A 201 1.34 -19.50 -3.45
N ALA A 202 0.81 -18.71 -2.52
CA ALA A 202 1.57 -18.16 -1.39
C ALA A 202 2.14 -19.29 -0.52
N ARG A 203 1.33 -20.30 -0.16
CA ARG A 203 1.79 -21.49 0.57
C ARG A 203 2.88 -22.24 -0.18
N ALA A 204 2.74 -22.38 -1.50
CA ALA A 204 3.73 -23.07 -2.33
C ALA A 204 5.11 -22.39 -2.33
N VAL A 205 5.17 -21.07 -2.08
CA VAL A 205 6.43 -20.31 -1.94
C VAL A 205 6.85 -20.10 -0.47
N GLY A 206 6.25 -20.84 0.46
CA GLY A 206 6.66 -20.88 1.86
C GLY A 206 6.00 -19.86 2.79
N VAL A 207 4.94 -19.18 2.34
CA VAL A 207 4.13 -18.32 3.23
C VAL A 207 3.44 -19.18 4.30
N THR A 208 3.53 -18.74 5.55
CA THR A 208 2.93 -19.37 6.71
C THR A 208 1.51 -18.86 6.98
N GLU A 209 0.73 -19.65 7.72
CA GLU A 209 -0.61 -19.23 8.17
C GLU A 209 -0.56 -18.00 9.10
N ALA A 210 0.52 -17.81 9.85
CA ALA A 210 0.69 -16.64 10.70
C ALA A 210 0.88 -15.35 9.87
N GLU A 211 1.60 -15.43 8.75
CA GLU A 211 1.73 -14.29 7.82
C GLU A 211 0.42 -14.02 7.08
N LEU A 212 -0.32 -15.05 6.69
CA LEU A 212 -1.68 -14.89 6.12
C LEU A 212 -2.64 -14.25 7.13
N ALA A 213 -2.54 -14.62 8.42
CA ALA A 213 -3.30 -13.99 9.49
C ALA A 213 -2.93 -12.51 9.64
N ASP A 214 -1.64 -12.18 9.64
CA ASP A 214 -1.18 -10.78 9.68
C ASP A 214 -1.69 -9.97 8.47
N VAL A 215 -1.72 -10.56 7.25
CA VAL A 215 -2.39 -9.94 6.08
C VAL A 215 -3.88 -9.72 6.34
N GLY A 216 -4.57 -10.71 6.91
CA GLY A 216 -5.98 -10.58 7.29
C GLY A 216 -6.22 -9.45 8.29
N TYR A 217 -5.36 -9.32 9.31
CA TYR A 217 -5.44 -8.26 10.32
C TYR A 217 -5.25 -6.87 9.70
N ILE A 218 -4.22 -6.64 8.89
CA ILE A 218 -4.05 -5.35 8.23
C ILE A 218 -5.20 -5.05 7.24
N CYS A 219 -5.83 -6.07 6.64
CA CYS A 219 -7.02 -5.89 5.83
C CYS A 219 -8.22 -5.36 6.63
N VAL A 220 -8.36 -5.69 7.93
CA VAL A 220 -9.40 -5.09 8.80
C VAL A 220 -9.24 -3.57 8.87
N LEU A 221 -7.99 -3.09 8.93
CA LEU A 221 -7.72 -1.66 8.98
C LEU A 221 -8.11 -0.98 7.67
N THR A 222 -7.74 -1.56 6.51
CA THR A 222 -7.90 -0.87 5.23
C THR A 222 -9.16 -1.22 4.43
N ALA A 223 -9.95 -2.21 4.85
CA ALA A 223 -11.30 -2.43 4.33
C ALA A 223 -12.36 -1.68 5.17
N GLY A 224 -12.06 -1.40 6.45
CA GLY A 224 -12.97 -0.74 7.40
C GLY A 224 -12.80 0.78 7.49
N ILE A 225 -11.61 1.26 7.91
CA ILE A 225 -11.42 2.69 8.18
C ILE A 225 -11.69 3.63 6.99
N PRO A 226 -11.50 3.24 5.71
CA PRO A 226 -11.84 4.12 4.60
C PRO A 226 -13.31 4.54 4.59
N ALA A 227 -14.24 3.65 4.99
CA ALA A 227 -15.65 4.03 5.08
C ALA A 227 -15.88 5.17 6.09
N TRP A 228 -15.11 5.18 7.18
CA TRP A 228 -15.10 6.31 8.12
C TRP A 228 -14.49 7.55 7.49
N PHE A 229 -13.37 7.44 6.77
CA PHE A 229 -12.75 8.57 6.08
C PHE A 229 -13.76 9.28 5.17
N GLU A 230 -14.47 8.54 4.32
CA GLU A 230 -15.46 9.09 3.38
C GLU A 230 -16.59 9.84 4.08
N ILE A 231 -17.22 9.24 5.09
CA ILE A 231 -18.32 9.93 5.80
C ILE A 231 -17.80 11.11 6.61
N SER A 232 -16.60 11.00 7.19
CA SER A 232 -16.02 12.04 8.04
C SER A 232 -15.82 13.34 7.27
N ASP A 233 -15.49 13.30 5.98
CA ASP A 233 -15.30 14.51 5.18
C ASP A 233 -16.60 15.31 5.00
N SER A 234 -17.76 14.63 5.08
CA SER A 234 -19.09 15.25 5.04
C SER A 234 -19.58 15.75 6.40
N LEU A 235 -18.95 15.32 7.50
CA LEU A 235 -19.31 15.76 8.85
C LEU A 235 -18.76 17.17 9.13
N LYS A 236 -19.60 18.01 9.74
CA LYS A 236 -19.18 19.30 10.28
C LYS A 236 -18.43 19.07 11.58
N LEU A 237 -17.41 19.88 11.87
CA LEU A 237 -16.82 19.90 13.20
C LEU A 237 -17.87 20.41 14.20
N GLU A 238 -17.98 19.74 15.35
CA GLU A 238 -18.78 20.30 16.44
C GLU A 238 -18.07 21.55 16.96
N ILE A 239 -18.72 22.71 16.79
CA ILE A 239 -18.33 23.92 17.49
C ILE A 239 -18.80 23.73 18.93
N LYS A 240 -17.88 23.36 19.82
CA LYS A 240 -18.11 23.37 21.27
C LYS A 240 -17.91 24.76 21.84
#